data_AF-A0A3N0J042-F1
#
_entry.id   AF-A0A3N0J042-F1
#
_cell.length_a   1.000
_cell.length_b   1.000
_cell.length_c   1.000
_cell.angle_alpha   90.00
_cell.angle_beta   90.00
_cell.angle_gamma   90.00
#
_symmetry.space_group_name_H-M   'P 1'
#
loop_
_entity.id
_entity.type
_entity.pdbx_description
1 polymer ?
#
loop_
_entity_poly.entity_id
_entity_poly.type
_entity_poly.pdbx_seq_one_letter_code
_entity_poly.pdbx_strand_id
1 'polypeptide(L)'
;MAIKDTLIEIRERSGLTQAEMAERLFVTRQAVSRWECGDTQPGIDVLKLIATTFHVPVEALLDMPLQAVCQSCGMPLSDESLRGTEADGTPSEHHCTWCYANGAYRGECTMDEMVDICVQNMTGPDAPFTEDEARAYLEALLPTLDRWKN
;
A
#
# COMPACT_ATOMS: atom_id res chain seq x y z
N MET A 1 7.51 -2.05 4.49
CA MET A 1 8.57 -2.07 5.51
C MET A 1 8.29 -0.92 6.44
N ALA A 2 8.26 -1.15 7.75
CA ALA A 2 7.95 -0.06 8.67
C ALA A 2 9.09 0.95 8.72
N ILE A 3 8.77 2.24 8.82
CA ILE A 3 9.76 3.33 8.87
C ILE A 3 10.88 3.10 9.90
N LYS A 4 10.54 2.49 11.05
CA LYS A 4 11.52 2.19 12.11
C LYS A 4 12.67 1.30 11.61
N ASP A 5 12.36 0.32 10.76
CA ASP A 5 13.33 -0.64 10.24
C ASP A 5 14.21 0.06 9.20
N THR A 6 13.60 0.87 8.33
CA THR A 6 14.32 1.72 7.37
C THR A 6 15.34 2.65 8.06
N LEU A 7 14.96 3.27 9.19
CA LEU A 7 15.85 4.19 9.92
C LEU A 7 17.07 3.46 10.50
N ILE A 8 16.86 2.26 11.06
CA ILE A 8 17.94 1.41 11.55
C ILE A 8 18.90 1.06 10.41
N GLU A 9 18.38 0.61 9.26
CA GLU A 9 19.19 0.27 8.09
C GLU A 9 20.01 1.46 7.57
N ILE A 10 19.41 2.65 7.48
CA ILE A 10 20.10 3.87 7.06
C ILE A 10 21.26 4.19 8.02
N ARG A 11 20.99 4.11 9.34
CA ARG A 11 21.98 4.40 10.37
C ARG A 11 23.15 3.44 10.30
N GLU A 12 22.87 2.14 10.23
CA GLU A 12 23.88 1.07 10.21
C GLU A 12 24.70 1.08 8.92
N ARG A 13 24.06 1.28 7.77
CA ARG A 13 24.76 1.43 6.48
C ARG A 13 25.67 2.65 6.45
N SER A 14 25.33 3.68 7.22
CA SER A 14 26.15 4.89 7.37
C SER A 14 27.25 4.74 8.44
N GLY A 15 27.30 3.60 9.15
CA GLY A 15 28.26 3.36 10.22
C GLY A 15 28.07 4.25 11.45
N LEU A 16 26.85 4.71 11.72
CA LEU A 16 26.56 5.69 12.77
C LEU A 16 25.96 5.06 14.02
N THR A 17 26.27 5.64 15.16
CA THR A 17 25.50 5.48 16.40
C THR A 17 24.22 6.33 16.36
N GLN A 18 23.26 6.03 17.24
CA GLN A 18 22.04 6.85 17.37
C GLN A 18 22.35 8.31 17.73
N ALA A 19 23.42 8.55 18.49
CA ALA A 19 23.85 9.89 18.85
C ALA A 19 24.38 10.66 17.64
N GLU A 20 25.26 10.04 16.84
CA GLU A 20 25.81 10.67 15.64
C GLU A 20 24.76 10.92 14.56
N MET A 21 23.80 9.99 14.40
CA MET A 21 22.65 10.22 13.51
C MET A 21 21.80 11.41 13.99
N ALA A 22 21.55 11.50 15.30
CA ALA A 22 20.79 12.60 15.88
C ALA A 22 21.49 13.95 15.67
N GLU A 23 22.82 13.99 15.83
CA GLU A 23 23.63 15.19 15.55
C GLU A 23 23.53 15.63 14.08
N ARG A 24 23.63 14.69 13.13
CA ARG A 24 23.48 15.00 11.69
C ARG A 24 22.09 15.50 11.33
N LEU A 25 21.07 15.05 12.04
CA LEU A 25 19.67 15.42 11.83
C LEU A 25 19.23 16.61 12.69
N PHE A 26 20.12 17.21 13.48
CA PHE A 26 19.81 18.31 14.41
C PHE A 26 18.65 17.99 15.37
N VAL A 27 18.59 16.74 15.84
CA VAL A 27 17.59 16.25 16.80
C VAL A 27 18.26 15.64 18.03
N THR A 28 17.46 15.25 19.03
CA THR A 28 18.00 14.58 20.21
C THR A 28 18.22 13.09 19.95
N ARG A 29 19.22 12.49 20.61
CA ARG A 29 19.44 11.03 20.59
C ARG A 29 18.19 10.25 21.06
N GLN A 30 17.42 10.83 21.98
CA GLN A 30 16.15 10.26 22.43
C GLN A 30 15.10 10.20 21.31
N ALA A 31 15.05 11.21 20.44
CA ALA A 31 14.13 11.21 19.28
C ALA A 31 14.46 10.04 18.35
N VAL A 32 15.74 9.89 17.95
CA VAL A 32 16.19 8.76 17.12
C VAL A 32 15.88 7.43 17.78
N SER A 33 16.18 7.27 19.07
CA SER A 33 15.86 6.03 19.80
C SER A 33 14.36 5.70 19.76
N ARG A 34 13.48 6.68 19.96
CA ARG A 34 12.03 6.46 19.94
C ARG A 34 11.52 6.12 18.55
N TRP A 35 12.13 6.66 17.50
CA TRP A 35 11.80 6.31 16.12
C TRP A 35 12.20 4.87 15.79
N GLU A 36 13.42 4.46 16.16
CA GLU A 36 13.91 3.10 15.93
C GLU A 36 13.15 2.05 16.78
N CYS A 37 12.66 2.43 17.97
CA CYS A 37 11.77 1.58 18.77
C CYS A 37 10.32 1.54 18.26
N GLY A 38 9.92 2.46 17.37
CA GLY A 38 8.55 2.59 16.88
C GLY A 38 7.59 3.31 17.84
N ASP A 39 8.09 3.94 18.91
CA ASP A 39 7.28 4.67 19.89
C ASP A 39 6.69 5.97 19.32
N THR A 40 7.41 6.60 18.38
CA THR A 40 7.02 7.83 17.69
C THR A 40 7.56 7.80 16.26
N GLN A 41 7.09 8.71 15.41
CA GLN A 41 7.61 8.88 14.05
C GLN A 41 8.25 10.27 13.84
N PRO A 42 9.21 10.41 12.92
CA PRO A 42 9.73 11.71 12.52
C PRO A 42 8.64 12.53 11.82
N GLY A 43 8.56 13.82 12.12
CA GLY A 43 7.68 14.75 11.39
C GLY A 43 8.17 15.02 9.96
N ILE A 44 7.31 15.61 9.13
CA ILE A 44 7.56 15.85 7.69
C ILE A 44 8.91 16.55 7.43
N ASP A 45 9.26 17.57 8.20
CA ASP A 45 10.52 18.30 7.99
C ASP A 45 11.75 17.46 8.31
N VAL A 46 11.64 16.59 9.31
CA VAL A 46 12.71 15.63 9.65
C VAL A 46 12.80 14.55 8.58
N LEU A 47 11.68 14.07 8.03
CA LEU A 47 11.69 13.12 6.91
C LEU A 47 12.42 13.69 5.68
N LYS A 48 12.14 14.95 5.32
CA LYS A 48 12.87 15.65 4.25
C LYS A 48 14.36 15.73 4.54
N LEU A 49 14.72 16.02 5.80
CA LEU A 49 16.11 16.11 6.22
C LEU A 49 16.81 14.76 6.16
N ILE A 50 16.16 13.67 6.58
CA ILE A 50 16.69 12.30 6.47
C ILE A 50 16.92 11.96 4.99
N ALA A 51 15.92 12.17 4.13
CA ALA A 51 16.01 11.91 2.71
C ALA A 51 17.20 12.63 2.06
N THR A 52 17.35 13.92 2.37
CA THR A 52 18.45 14.76 1.83
C THR A 52 19.81 14.37 2.41
N THR A 53 19.90 14.10 3.72
CA THR A 53 21.18 13.81 4.41
C THR A 53 21.73 12.45 4.01
N PHE A 54 20.87 11.45 3.90
CA PHE A 54 21.26 10.06 3.63
C PHE A 54 21.05 9.64 2.17
N HIS A 55 20.63 10.58 1.31
CA HIS A 55 20.44 10.36 -0.12
C HIS A 55 19.49 9.18 -0.41
N VAL A 56 18.41 9.09 0.37
CA VAL A 56 17.38 8.07 0.20
C VAL A 56 16.11 8.72 -0.36
N PRO A 57 15.37 8.05 -1.25
CA PRO A 57 14.06 8.51 -1.69
C PRO A 57 13.13 8.68 -0.49
N VAL A 58 12.36 9.78 -0.45
CA VAL A 58 11.46 10.07 0.68
C VAL A 58 10.38 9.00 0.83
N GLU A 59 10.00 8.38 -0.28
CA GLU A 59 9.05 7.27 -0.38
C GLU A 59 9.51 6.06 0.45
N ALA A 60 10.82 5.82 0.57
CA ALA A 60 11.36 4.74 1.39
C ALA A 60 11.17 4.98 2.91
N LEU A 61 10.96 6.24 3.30
CA LEU A 61 10.72 6.64 4.69
C LEU A 61 9.23 6.70 5.04
N LEU A 62 8.35 6.60 4.04
CA LEU A 62 6.91 6.61 4.25
C LEU A 62 6.45 5.17 4.35
N ASP A 63 5.66 4.87 5.40
CA ASP A 63 4.89 3.64 5.42
C ASP A 63 3.70 3.82 4.48
N MET A 64 4.01 3.81 3.19
CA MET A 64 3.03 3.67 2.13
C MET A 64 2.95 2.18 1.86
N PRO A 65 2.03 1.43 2.51
CA PRO A 65 1.64 0.18 1.92
C PRO A 65 1.15 0.56 0.53
N LEU A 66 1.93 0.21 -0.51
CA LEU A 66 1.39 0.05 -1.83
C LEU A 66 0.22 -0.90 -1.60
N GLN A 67 -0.99 -0.35 -1.50
CA GLN A 67 -2.18 -1.17 -1.31
C GLN A 67 -2.24 -2.00 -2.57
N ALA A 68 -1.82 -3.25 -2.46
CA ALA A 68 -2.02 -4.21 -3.52
C ALA A 68 -3.54 -4.26 -3.70
N VAL A 69 -4.01 -3.70 -4.80
CA VAL A 69 -5.42 -3.78 -5.17
C VAL A 69 -5.57 -4.92 -6.16
N CYS A 70 -6.71 -5.60 -6.10
CA CYS A 70 -7.08 -6.61 -7.06
C CYS A 70 -7.07 -5.99 -8.46
N GLN A 71 -6.25 -6.52 -9.36
CA GLN A 71 -6.12 -6.07 -10.76
C GLN A 71 -7.31 -6.47 -11.65
N SER A 72 -8.44 -6.85 -11.04
CA SER A 72 -9.73 -7.06 -11.70
C SER A 72 -10.82 -6.13 -11.18
N CYS A 73 -10.94 -5.92 -9.87
CA CYS A 73 -12.06 -5.16 -9.28
C CYS A 73 -11.61 -3.95 -8.45
N GLY A 74 -10.31 -3.72 -8.29
CA GLY A 74 -9.79 -2.61 -7.49
C GLY A 74 -9.89 -2.82 -5.97
N MET A 75 -10.42 -3.95 -5.50
CA MET A 75 -10.56 -4.24 -4.08
C MET A 75 -9.19 -4.32 -3.37
N PRO A 76 -8.99 -3.66 -2.22
CA PRO A 76 -7.76 -3.77 -1.44
C PRO A 76 -7.47 -5.21 -0.99
N LEU A 77 -6.24 -5.68 -1.19
CA LEU A 77 -5.72 -6.98 -0.76
C LEU A 77 -4.89 -6.84 0.53
N SER A 78 -5.47 -6.17 1.53
CA SER A 78 -4.83 -5.94 2.83
C SER A 78 -4.72 -7.19 3.69
N ASP A 79 -5.55 -8.20 3.43
CA ASP A 79 -5.60 -9.48 4.14
C ASP A 79 -5.30 -10.63 3.16
N GLU A 80 -4.41 -11.54 3.59
CA GLU A 80 -4.00 -12.70 2.79
C GLU A 80 -5.17 -13.65 2.48
N SER A 81 -6.17 -13.72 3.36
CA SER A 81 -7.39 -14.52 3.16
C SER A 81 -8.27 -14.02 2.01
N LEU A 82 -8.10 -12.76 1.60
CA LEU A 82 -8.84 -12.18 0.49
C LEU A 82 -8.20 -12.51 -0.87
N ARG A 83 -7.01 -13.11 -0.88
CA ARG A 83 -6.26 -13.40 -2.11
C ARG A 83 -6.84 -14.61 -2.85
N GLY A 84 -6.86 -14.53 -4.17
CA GLY A 84 -7.16 -15.66 -5.06
C GLY A 84 -6.03 -16.69 -5.07
N THR A 85 -6.11 -17.66 -5.97
CA THR A 85 -5.08 -18.71 -6.10
C THR A 85 -4.49 -18.77 -7.50
N GLU A 86 -3.17 -18.95 -7.57
CA GLU A 86 -2.44 -19.28 -8.78
C GLU A 86 -2.70 -20.73 -9.21
N ALA A 87 -2.24 -21.12 -10.40
CA ALA A 87 -2.46 -22.48 -10.94
C ALA A 87 -1.82 -23.59 -10.09
N ASP A 88 -0.77 -23.26 -9.34
CA ASP A 88 -0.08 -24.17 -8.41
C ASP A 88 -0.71 -24.18 -7.00
N GLY A 89 -1.77 -23.40 -6.78
CA GLY A 89 -2.49 -23.28 -5.51
C GLY A 89 -1.91 -22.27 -4.53
N THR A 90 -0.83 -21.56 -4.87
CA THR A 90 -0.29 -20.48 -4.03
C THR A 90 -1.20 -19.24 -4.04
N PRO A 91 -1.19 -18.38 -3.00
CA PRO A 91 -2.00 -17.16 -2.97
C PRO A 91 -1.55 -16.15 -4.03
N SER A 92 -2.51 -15.55 -4.74
CA SER A 92 -2.23 -14.53 -5.75
C SER A 92 -1.82 -13.20 -5.11
N GLU A 93 -0.75 -12.59 -5.61
CA GLU A 93 -0.31 -11.25 -5.15
C GLU A 93 -1.17 -10.12 -5.71
N HIS A 94 -1.90 -10.38 -6.80
CA HIS A 94 -2.55 -9.33 -7.61
C HIS A 94 -4.06 -9.47 -7.70
N HIS A 95 -4.65 -10.57 -7.25
CA HIS A 95 -6.09 -10.81 -7.44
C HIS A 95 -6.77 -11.32 -6.18
N CYS A 96 -8.05 -10.96 -6.02
CA CYS A 96 -8.86 -11.45 -4.90
C CYS A 96 -9.55 -12.79 -5.21
N THR A 97 -9.99 -13.46 -4.15
CA THR A 97 -10.66 -14.78 -4.19
C THR A 97 -11.96 -14.78 -5.01
N TRP A 98 -12.61 -13.62 -5.16
CA TRP A 98 -13.83 -13.51 -5.96
C TRP A 98 -13.56 -13.32 -7.45
N CYS A 99 -12.45 -12.67 -7.81
CA CYS A 99 -12.12 -12.40 -9.20
C CYS A 99 -11.21 -13.45 -9.84
N TYR A 100 -10.45 -14.22 -9.06
CA TYR A 100 -9.42 -15.12 -9.59
C TYR A 100 -9.24 -16.38 -8.74
N ALA A 101 -9.17 -17.54 -9.39
CA ALA A 101 -8.78 -18.78 -8.73
C ALA A 101 -8.21 -19.79 -9.73
N ASN A 102 -7.29 -20.62 -9.23
CA ASN A 102 -6.63 -21.68 -9.98
C ASN A 102 -5.98 -21.17 -11.28
N GLY A 103 -5.37 -19.99 -11.24
CA GLY A 103 -4.67 -19.43 -12.39
C GLY A 103 -5.55 -18.76 -13.45
N ALA A 104 -6.85 -18.56 -13.18
CA ALA A 104 -7.78 -17.95 -14.13
C ALA A 104 -8.79 -17.00 -13.47
N TYR A 105 -9.26 -16.02 -14.25
CA TYR A 105 -10.36 -15.15 -13.84
C TYR A 105 -11.65 -15.96 -13.65
N ARG A 106 -12.39 -15.62 -12.60
CA ARG A 106 -13.71 -16.19 -12.33
C ARG A 106 -14.77 -15.44 -13.10
N GLY A 107 -15.56 -16.20 -13.86
CA GLY A 107 -16.69 -15.68 -14.62
C GLY A 107 -16.26 -14.83 -15.83
N GLU A 108 -16.99 -15.00 -16.92
CA GLU A 108 -16.97 -14.03 -18.01
C GLU A 108 -17.86 -12.87 -17.58
N CYS A 109 -17.27 -11.68 -17.45
CA CYS A 109 -18.02 -10.45 -17.28
C CYS A 109 -17.31 -9.33 -18.03
N THR A 110 -18.10 -8.41 -18.54
CA THR A 110 -17.67 -7.14 -19.12
C THR A 110 -17.22 -6.18 -18.02
N MET A 111 -16.57 -5.09 -18.42
CA MET A 111 -16.19 -4.03 -17.48
C MET A 111 -17.43 -3.39 -16.84
N ASP A 112 -18.48 -3.11 -17.61
CA ASP A 112 -19.73 -2.51 -17.12
C ASP A 112 -20.41 -3.41 -16.08
N GLU A 113 -20.45 -4.73 -16.32
CA GLU A 113 -20.95 -5.70 -15.34
C GLU A 113 -20.09 -5.72 -14.06
N MET A 114 -18.77 -5.57 -14.18
CA MET A 114 -17.89 -5.45 -13.02
C MET A 114 -18.14 -4.16 -12.23
N VAL A 115 -18.42 -3.03 -12.90
CA VAL A 115 -18.82 -1.78 -12.24
C VAL A 115 -20.09 -2.03 -11.43
N ASP A 116 -21.12 -2.62 -12.03
CA ASP A 116 -22.39 -2.88 -11.35
C ASP A 116 -22.21 -3.78 -10.13
N ILE A 117 -21.41 -4.85 -10.24
CA ILE A 117 -21.09 -5.73 -9.11
C ILE A 117 -20.38 -4.95 -7.99
N CYS A 118 -19.39 -4.13 -8.32
CA CYS A 118 -18.63 -3.40 -7.30
C CYS A 118 -19.49 -2.31 -6.64
N VAL A 119 -20.30 -1.57 -7.41
CA VAL A 119 -21.22 -0.55 -6.88
C VAL A 119 -22.19 -1.15 -5.86
N GLN A 120 -22.77 -2.32 -6.14
CA GLN A 120 -23.67 -3.01 -5.21
C GLN A 120 -22.99 -3.39 -3.89
N ASN A 121 -21.68 -3.66 -3.91
CA ASN A 121 -20.91 -4.03 -2.73
C ASN A 121 -20.28 -2.83 -2.00
N MET A 122 -20.25 -1.66 -2.63
CA MET A 122 -19.67 -0.42 -2.09
C MET A 122 -20.73 0.54 -1.54
N THR A 123 -22.02 0.24 -1.72
CA THR A 123 -23.15 1.12 -1.37
C THR A 123 -24.08 0.47 -0.35
N GLY A 124 -24.76 1.29 0.45
CA GLY A 124 -25.64 0.85 1.54
C GLY A 124 -25.86 1.96 2.57
N PRO A 125 -26.73 1.75 3.57
CA PRO A 125 -27.08 2.78 4.56
C PRO A 125 -25.89 3.36 5.34
N ASP A 126 -24.85 2.56 5.56
CA ASP A 126 -23.63 2.95 6.30
C ASP A 126 -22.40 3.10 5.38
N ALA A 127 -22.61 3.11 4.06
CA ALA A 127 -21.52 3.19 3.11
C ALA A 127 -20.98 4.64 2.98
N PRO A 128 -19.66 4.81 2.76
CA PRO A 128 -19.05 6.12 2.59
C PRO A 128 -19.32 6.76 1.22
N PHE A 129 -19.94 6.03 0.29
CA PHE A 129 -20.21 6.48 -1.08
C PHE A 129 -21.69 6.32 -1.44
N THR A 130 -22.20 7.28 -2.21
CA THR A 130 -23.44 7.11 -2.97
C THR A 130 -23.22 6.19 -4.20
N GLU A 131 -24.31 5.72 -4.81
CA GLU A 131 -24.24 4.89 -6.01
C GLU A 131 -23.52 5.60 -7.16
N ASP A 132 -23.88 6.86 -7.42
CA ASP A 132 -23.28 7.67 -8.49
C ASP A 132 -21.78 7.91 -8.25
N GLU A 133 -21.37 8.18 -7.00
CA GLU A 133 -19.96 8.36 -6.64
C GLU A 133 -19.15 7.08 -6.81
N ALA A 134 -19.68 5.95 -6.35
CA ALA A 134 -19.04 4.65 -6.50
C ALA A 134 -18.88 4.28 -7.97
N ARG A 135 -19.93 4.50 -8.78
CA ARG A 135 -19.90 4.24 -10.22
C ARG A 135 -18.86 5.10 -10.93
N ALA A 136 -18.87 6.41 -10.72
CA ALA A 136 -17.90 7.33 -11.33
C ALA A 136 -16.45 6.97 -10.96
N TYR A 137 -16.21 6.55 -9.72
CA TYR A 137 -14.89 6.08 -9.29
C TYR A 137 -14.46 4.80 -10.03
N LEU A 138 -15.34 3.80 -10.11
CA LEU A 138 -15.05 2.51 -10.73
C LEU A 138 -14.86 2.62 -12.25
N GLU A 139 -15.66 3.45 -12.93
CA GLU A 139 -15.51 3.73 -14.37
C GLU A 139 -14.15 4.37 -14.70
N ALA A 140 -13.60 5.18 -13.78
CA ALA A 140 -12.25 5.73 -13.91
C ALA A 140 -11.16 4.70 -13.57
N LEU A 141 -11.39 3.84 -12.57
CA LEU A 141 -10.39 2.90 -12.06
C LEU A 141 -10.25 1.65 -12.93
N LEU A 142 -11.35 0.95 -13.24
CA LEU A 142 -11.29 -0.37 -13.87
C LEU A 142 -10.48 -0.41 -15.18
N PRO A 143 -10.55 0.58 -16.10
CA PRO A 143 -9.72 0.61 -17.30
C PRO A 143 -8.21 0.60 -17.04
N THR A 144 -7.77 0.94 -15.83
CA THR A 144 -6.36 0.99 -15.43
C THR A 144 -5.84 -0.32 -14.83
N LEU A 145 -6.70 -1.33 -14.65
CA LEU A 145 -6.35 -2.61 -14.04
C LEU A 145 -6.05 -3.68 -15.10
N ASP A 146 -5.18 -4.63 -14.78
CA ASP A 146 -4.62 -5.58 -15.75
C ASP A 146 -5.67 -6.43 -16.49
N ARG A 147 -6.77 -6.83 -15.82
CA ARG A 147 -7.85 -7.59 -16.48
C ARG A 147 -8.45 -6.85 -17.68
N TRP A 148 -8.43 -5.51 -17.64
CA TRP A 148 -9.17 -4.66 -18.58
C TRP A 148 -8.29 -3.83 -19.51
N LYS A 149 -6.96 -3.90 -19.33
CA LYS A 149 -6.01 -3.31 -20.28
C LYS A 149 -6.07 -4.10 -21.58
N ASN A 150 -6.34 -3.40 -22.68
CA ASN A 150 -6.14 -3.92 -24.04
C ASN A 150 -4.66 -3.97 -24.38
#